data_AF-A0AAN1D4Y0-F1
#
_entry.id   AF-A0AAN1D4Y0-F1
#
_cell.length_a   1.000
_cell.length_b   1.000
_cell.length_c   1.000
_cell.angle_alpha   90.00
_cell.angle_beta   90.00
_cell.angle_gamma   90.00
#
_symmetry.space_group_name_H-M   'P 1'
#
loop_
_entity.id
_entity.type
_entity.pdbx_description
1 polymer ?
#
loop_
_entity_poly.entity_id
_entity_poly.type
_entity_poly.pdbx_seq_one_letter_code
_entity_poly.pdbx_strand_id
1 'polypeptide(L)'
;MFKQVIGQRKQKSEPEPPKKKTTPKAKNKELQPGKRGRPAIGKRSDPDWVGRTYYIRKETDLDVQSELLKLKRQSIELDKSELVDFLLGEWVKFQNNKKADFRIGENPK
;
A
#
# COMPACT_ATOMS: atom_id res chain seq x y z
N MET A 1 -9.14 42.51 35.98
CA MET A 1 -9.11 43.94 35.62
C MET A 1 -8.06 44.14 34.54
N PHE A 2 -8.44 44.83 33.46
CA PHE A 2 -7.64 45.03 32.25
C PHE A 2 -6.70 46.23 32.40
N LYS A 3 -5.46 46.12 31.89
CA LYS A 3 -4.78 47.21 31.17
C LYS A 3 -4.05 46.65 29.96
N GLN A 4 -4.26 47.38 28.88
CA GLN A 4 -3.98 47.10 27.49
C GLN A 4 -2.81 48.00 27.07
N VAL A 5 -1.83 47.46 26.35
CA VAL A 5 -0.89 48.27 25.56
C VAL A 5 -0.83 47.68 24.16
N ILE A 6 -1.01 48.58 23.20
CA ILE A 6 -1.22 48.39 21.77
C ILE A 6 0.10 48.67 21.04
N GLY A 7 0.33 47.97 19.93
CA GLY A 7 1.25 48.39 18.86
C GLY A 7 2.50 47.51 18.75
N GLN A 8 2.93 47.02 17.59
CA GLN A 8 2.64 47.42 16.23
C GLN A 8 2.62 46.22 15.26
N ARG A 9 1.69 46.30 14.32
CA ARG A 9 1.50 45.47 13.14
C ARG A 9 2.55 45.88 12.08
N LYS A 10 3.43 44.98 11.64
CA LYS A 10 4.12 45.10 10.35
C LYS A 10 3.47 44.17 9.34
N GLN A 11 2.73 44.78 8.42
CA GLN A 11 2.29 44.20 7.14
C GLN A 11 3.44 44.23 6.11
N LYS A 12 3.19 43.59 4.97
CA LYS A 12 3.94 43.48 3.69
C LYS A 12 4.89 42.27 3.58
N SER A 13 4.78 41.39 2.60
CA SER A 13 3.85 41.26 1.46
C SER A 13 4.09 39.92 0.77
N GLU A 14 3.01 39.21 0.51
CA GLU A 14 2.92 38.13 -0.49
C GLU A 14 2.86 38.73 -1.90
N PRO A 15 3.49 38.10 -2.89
CA PRO A 15 3.00 38.16 -4.27
C PRO A 15 2.53 36.78 -4.75
N GLU A 16 1.28 36.74 -5.19
CA GLU A 16 0.57 35.64 -5.84
C GLU A 16 1.18 35.23 -7.22
N PRO A 17 0.77 34.08 -7.80
CA PRO A 17 1.59 33.23 -8.67
C PRO A 17 1.44 33.56 -10.17
N PRO A 18 2.42 33.18 -11.02
CA PRO A 18 2.17 33.12 -12.46
C PRO A 18 1.51 31.78 -12.85
N LYS A 19 0.22 31.83 -13.25
CA LYS A 19 -0.45 30.79 -14.05
C LYS A 19 0.02 30.85 -15.52
N LYS A 20 0.01 29.66 -16.17
CA LYS A 20 0.04 29.31 -17.62
C LYS A 20 1.31 28.48 -17.96
N LYS A 21 1.27 27.32 -18.64
CA LYS A 21 0.34 26.77 -19.65
C LYS A 21 0.29 25.23 -19.54
N THR A 22 -0.87 24.65 -19.80
CA THR A 22 -1.05 23.24 -20.18
C THR A 22 -0.44 22.97 -21.55
N THR A 23 0.38 21.92 -21.64
CA THR A 23 0.60 21.15 -22.88
C THR A 23 0.61 19.67 -22.52
N PRO A 24 -0.16 18.81 -23.21
CA PRO A 24 -0.14 17.37 -22.93
C PRO A 24 1.11 16.78 -23.59
N LYS A 25 2.06 16.30 -22.79
CA LYS A 25 3.17 15.50 -23.31
C LYS A 25 3.09 14.09 -22.75
N ALA A 26 2.61 13.19 -23.59
CA ALA A 26 2.71 11.76 -23.40
C ALA A 26 4.18 11.32 -23.36
N LYS A 27 4.43 10.29 -22.54
CA LYS A 27 5.60 9.40 -22.45
C LYS A 27 6.98 10.06 -22.37
N ASN A 28 7.50 10.10 -21.15
CA ASN A 28 8.76 9.43 -20.85
C ASN A 28 8.74 8.99 -19.37
N LYS A 29 8.87 7.68 -19.08
CA LYS A 29 9.19 7.21 -17.72
C LYS A 29 10.66 7.58 -17.50
N GLU A 30 10.93 8.85 -17.23
CA GLU A 30 12.17 9.24 -16.59
C GLU A 30 12.16 8.59 -15.21
N LEU A 31 13.07 7.64 -15.01
CA LEU A 31 13.51 7.19 -13.70
C LEU A 31 13.95 8.44 -12.94
N GLN A 32 13.02 9.04 -12.19
CA GLN A 32 13.37 10.16 -11.35
C GLN A 32 14.45 9.69 -10.37
N PRO A 33 15.54 10.45 -10.19
CA PRO A 33 16.59 10.10 -9.25
C PRO A 33 15.94 9.92 -7.88
N GLY A 34 15.96 8.66 -7.40
CA GLY A 34 15.24 8.26 -6.21
C GLY A 34 15.54 9.21 -5.05
N LYS A 35 14.50 9.78 -4.45
CA LYS A 35 14.62 10.55 -3.21
C LYS A 35 15.44 9.70 -2.23
N ARG A 36 16.58 10.21 -1.75
CA ARG A 36 17.40 9.51 -0.75
C ARG A 36 16.55 9.29 0.51
N GLY A 37 16.11 8.05 0.70
CA GLY A 37 15.31 7.60 1.84
C GLY A 37 14.59 6.28 1.52
N ARG A 38 14.83 5.26 2.36
CA ARG A 38 14.44 3.83 2.29
C ARG A 38 14.58 3.17 0.89
N PRO A 39 15.37 2.10 0.74
CA PRO A 39 15.48 1.40 -0.54
C PRO A 39 14.08 1.07 -1.09
N ALA A 40 13.89 1.33 -2.38
CA ALA A 40 12.68 0.98 -3.14
C ALA A 40 12.64 -0.53 -3.42
N ILE A 41 12.77 -1.32 -2.36
CA ILE A 41 12.80 -2.78 -2.39
C ILE A 41 11.58 -3.28 -1.61
N GLY A 42 10.79 -4.13 -2.27
CA GLY A 42 9.62 -4.81 -1.70
C GLY A 42 8.28 -4.42 -2.34
N LYS A 43 7.21 -5.02 -1.85
CA LYS A 43 5.83 -4.95 -2.39
C LYS A 43 5.26 -3.52 -2.53
N ARG A 44 5.84 -2.51 -1.88
CA ARG A 44 5.38 -1.11 -1.99
C ARG A 44 5.98 -0.34 -3.16
N SER A 45 7.13 -0.81 -3.64
CA SER A 45 7.88 -0.23 -4.77
C SER A 45 7.73 -1.06 -6.04
N ASP A 46 7.17 -2.26 -5.93
CA ASP A 46 6.88 -3.15 -7.04
C ASP A 46 5.60 -2.69 -7.76
N PRO A 47 5.64 -2.41 -9.08
CA PRO A 47 4.48 -1.96 -9.84
C PRO A 47 3.38 -3.03 -9.98
N ASP A 48 3.68 -4.31 -9.78
CA ASP A 48 2.69 -5.39 -9.88
C ASP A 48 1.83 -5.51 -8.61
N TRP A 49 2.21 -4.81 -7.53
CA TRP A 49 1.49 -4.80 -6.27
C TRP A 49 0.69 -3.51 -6.08
N VAL A 50 -0.58 -3.65 -5.71
CA VAL A 50 -1.45 -2.52 -5.34
C VAL A 50 -1.82 -2.58 -3.86
N GLY A 51 -1.40 -1.57 -3.09
CA GLY A 51 -1.73 -1.47 -1.68
C GLY A 51 -3.22 -1.20 -1.45
N ARG A 52 -3.87 -2.05 -0.64
CA ARG A 52 -5.27 -1.92 -0.21
C ARG A 52 -5.40 -2.07 1.30
N THR A 53 -6.45 -1.51 1.88
CA THR A 53 -6.74 -1.59 3.32
C THR A 53 -8.20 -1.97 3.52
N TYR A 54 -8.44 -2.93 4.39
CA TYR A 54 -9.77 -3.42 4.75
C TYR A 54 -9.83 -3.68 6.24
N TYR A 55 -11.04 -3.71 6.79
CA TYR A 55 -11.28 -4.09 8.18
C TYR A 55 -11.65 -5.58 8.23
N ILE A 56 -11.05 -6.28 9.19
CA ILE A 56 -11.41 -7.65 9.55
C ILE A 56 -11.68 -7.72 11.05
N ARG A 57 -12.39 -8.75 11.49
CA ARG A 57 -12.58 -8.98 12.92
C ARG A 57 -11.24 -9.29 13.58
N LYS A 58 -11.04 -8.76 14.78
CA LYS A 58 -9.80 -8.97 15.56
C LYS A 58 -9.50 -10.45 15.80
N GLU A 59 -10.52 -11.24 16.15
CA GLU A 59 -10.39 -12.68 16.36
C GLU A 59 -9.86 -13.38 15.11
N THR A 60 -10.47 -13.10 13.96
CA THR A 60 -10.01 -13.63 12.66
C THR A 60 -8.57 -13.25 12.36
N ASP A 61 -8.15 -12.01 12.66
CA ASP A 61 -6.76 -11.59 12.45
C ASP A 61 -5.78 -12.40 13.31
N LEU A 62 -6.12 -12.66 14.58
CA LEU A 62 -5.31 -13.46 15.50
C LEU A 62 -5.21 -14.92 15.07
N ASP A 63 -6.34 -15.51 14.66
CA ASP A 63 -6.39 -16.89 14.21
C ASP A 63 -5.52 -17.08 12.95
N VAL A 64 -5.64 -16.18 11.97
CA VAL A 64 -4.81 -16.19 10.76
C VAL A 64 -3.32 -16.04 11.10
N GLN A 65 -2.96 -15.15 12.02
CA GLN A 65 -1.57 -15.02 12.47
C GLN A 65 -1.04 -16.32 13.10
N SER A 66 -1.88 -17.02 13.86
CA SER A 66 -1.50 -18.29 14.49
C SER A 66 -1.22 -19.37 13.45
N GLU A 67 -2.04 -19.46 12.40
CA GLU A 67 -1.86 -20.43 11.30
C GLU A 67 -0.62 -20.10 10.46
N LEU A 68 -0.41 -18.83 10.12
CA LEU A 68 0.81 -18.40 9.42
C LEU A 68 2.07 -18.71 10.24
N LEU A 69 2.01 -18.59 11.57
CA LEU A 69 3.13 -18.97 12.43
C LEU A 69 3.40 -20.48 12.41
N LYS A 70 2.35 -21.32 12.35
CA LYS A 70 2.50 -22.78 12.20
C LYS A 70 3.16 -23.13 10.85
N LEU A 71 2.70 -22.52 9.76
CA LEU A 71 3.30 -22.69 8.43
C LEU A 71 4.76 -22.28 8.41
N LYS A 72 5.10 -21.14 9.03
CA LYS A 72 6.49 -20.68 9.14
C LYS A 72 7.38 -21.68 9.89
N ARG A 73 6.87 -22.36 10.92
CA ARG A 73 7.59 -23.43 11.63
C ARG A 73 7.80 -24.68 10.77
N GLN A 74 6.98 -24.87 9.74
CA GLN A 74 7.14 -25.90 8.72
C GLN A 74 8.02 -25.43 7.54
N SER A 75 8.75 -24.32 7.70
CA SER A 75 9.59 -23.70 6.67
C SER A 75 8.81 -23.18 5.45
N ILE A 76 7.51 -22.93 5.60
CA ILE A 76 6.68 -22.29 4.57
C ILE A 76 6.63 -20.80 4.89
N GLU A 77 7.33 -19.99 4.11
CA GLU A 77 7.28 -18.53 4.21
C GLU A 77 6.09 -18.00 3.41
N LEU A 78 5.02 -17.63 4.12
CA LEU A 78 3.83 -17.01 3.56
C LEU A 78 3.46 -15.81 4.42
N ASP A 79 3.27 -14.65 3.80
CA ASP A 79 2.76 -13.47 4.50
C ASP A 79 1.27 -13.22 4.26
N LYS A 80 0.68 -12.31 5.05
CA LYS A 80 -0.74 -11.97 4.93
C LYS A 80 -1.13 -11.42 3.56
N SER A 81 -0.23 -10.68 2.90
CA SER A 81 -0.54 -10.06 1.61
C SER A 81 -0.63 -11.13 0.52
N GLU A 82 0.27 -12.12 0.54
CA GLU A 82 0.23 -13.30 -0.34
C GLU A 82 -0.98 -14.17 -0.07
N LEU A 83 -1.32 -14.43 1.20
CA LEU A 83 -2.51 -15.20 1.55
C LEU A 83 -3.79 -14.53 1.02
N VAL A 84 -3.92 -13.22 1.21
CA VAL A 84 -5.10 -12.47 0.72
C VAL A 84 -5.13 -12.44 -0.81
N ASP A 85 -4.00 -12.21 -1.47
CA ASP A 85 -3.91 -12.22 -2.93
C ASP A 85 -4.34 -13.58 -3.51
N PHE A 86 -3.82 -14.68 -2.96
CA PHE A 86 -4.21 -16.04 -3.33
C PHE A 86 -5.72 -16.27 -3.16
N LEU A 87 -6.28 -15.96 -2.00
CA LEU A 87 -7.71 -16.17 -1.71
C LEU A 87 -8.62 -15.35 -2.63
N LEU A 88 -8.26 -14.09 -2.90
CA LEU A 88 -9.00 -13.24 -3.84
C LEU A 88 -8.87 -13.76 -5.28
N GLY A 89 -7.69 -14.23 -5.67
CA GLY A 89 -7.45 -14.88 -6.95
C GLY A 89 -8.29 -16.13 -7.16
N GLU A 90 -8.34 -17.03 -6.19
CA GLU A 90 -9.19 -18.23 -6.22
C GLU A 90 -10.68 -17.88 -6.25
N TRP A 91 -11.10 -16.87 -5.48
CA TRP A 91 -12.48 -16.38 -5.54
C TRP A 91 -12.84 -15.87 -6.95
N VAL A 92 -11.96 -15.12 -7.61
CA VAL A 92 -12.17 -14.67 -9.00
C VAL A 92 -12.19 -15.86 -9.98
N LYS A 93 -11.33 -16.86 -9.80
CA LYS A 93 -11.36 -18.08 -10.64
C LYS A 93 -12.68 -18.83 -10.49
N PHE A 94 -13.17 -18.98 -9.26
CA PHE A 94 -14.44 -19.60 -8.95
C PHE A 94 -15.60 -18.91 -9.67
N GLN A 95 -15.67 -17.58 -9.63
CA GLN A 95 -16.71 -16.82 -10.34
C GLN A 95 -16.67 -17.02 -11.86
N ASN A 96 -15.48 -17.27 -12.41
CA ASN A 96 -15.28 -17.49 -13.84
C ASN A 96 -15.45 -18.97 -14.27
N ASN A 97 -16.05 -19.82 -13.43
CA ASN A 97 -16.22 -21.27 -13.66
C ASN A 97 -14.91 -22.01 -13.98
N LYS A 98 -13.76 -21.46 -13.58
CA LYS A 98 -12.49 -22.19 -13.57
C LYS A 98 -12.47 -23.02 -12.30
N LYS A 99 -12.05 -24.30 -12.37
CA LYS A 99 -11.91 -25.16 -11.17
C LYS A 99 -11.03 -24.41 -10.16
N ALA A 100 -11.64 -23.94 -9.08
CA ALA A 100 -10.91 -23.31 -7.99
C ALA A 100 -10.10 -24.39 -7.29
N ASP A 101 -8.81 -24.17 -7.16
CA ASP A 101 -7.91 -25.13 -6.50
C ASP A 101 -7.59 -24.56 -5.12
N PHE A 102 -8.47 -24.85 -4.16
CA PHE A 102 -8.25 -24.51 -2.76
C PHE A 102 -7.24 -25.50 -2.15
N ARG A 103 -5.97 -25.34 -2.50
CA ARG A 103 -4.87 -26.10 -1.88
C ARG A 103 -3.84 -25.15 -1.31
N ILE A 104 -3.93 -24.93 0.00
CA ILE A 104 -2.88 -24.27 0.77
C ILE A 104 -2.09 -25.39 1.45
N GLY A 105 -0.85 -25.64 1.01
CA GLY A 105 0.08 -26.55 1.70
C GLY A 105 0.50 -27.84 0.97
N GLU A 106 0.16 -28.05 -0.30
CA GLU A 106 0.76 -29.16 -1.07
C GLU A 106 2.05 -28.69 -1.77
N ASN A 107 3.19 -29.21 -1.31
CA ASN A 107 4.41 -29.23 -2.12
C ASN A 107 4.23 -30.22 -3.27
N PRO A 108 4.46 -29.84 -4.54
CA PRO A 108 4.64 -30.83 -5.59
C PRO A 108 5.88 -31.66 -5.26
N LYS A 109 5.71 -32.99 -5.22
CA LYS A 109 6.79 -33.96 -5.12
C LYS A 109 7.69 -33.94 -6.36
#